data_AF-A0A2S1KRA5-F1
#
_entry.id   AF-A0A2S1KRA5-F1
#
_cell.length_a   1.000
_cell.length_b   1.000
_cell.length_c   1.000
_cell.angle_alpha   90.00
_cell.angle_beta   90.00
_cell.angle_gamma   90.00
#
_symmetry.space_group_name_H-M   'P 1'
#
loop_
_entity.id
_entity.type
_entity.pdbx_description
1 polymer ?
#
loop_
_entity_poly.entity_id
_entity_poly.type
_entity_poly.pdbx_seq_one_letter_code
_entity_poly.pdbx_strand_id
1 'polypeptide(L)'
;MGSRLIHAAIAQKLMTIHSFLDDAFFLGNEAPDADKTPDLTKGDTHFLVPSNRGTQRIDLRQFLTQYPSSLTNNFMLGYYTHLVADELWLQDIFSHHIPAGPVGVRQQLLTLYYQDFQQLNRFLINQYALVPYERDITPVVPTTVNLDALRQLMSEYNHDFDLIDARPLQLLQQSEVDNHIAKVVKMMTNMINSGQLVEQLIMPQDKGDL
;
A
#
# COMPACT_ATOMS: atom_id res chain seq x y z
N MET A 1 -10.43 -2.81 4.50
CA MET A 1 -10.33 -4.25 4.25
C MET A 1 -8.87 -4.67 4.34
N GLY A 2 -8.56 -5.97 4.33
CA GLY A 2 -7.21 -6.50 4.56
C GLY A 2 -6.07 -5.82 3.79
N SER A 3 -6.33 -5.24 2.60
CA SER A 3 -5.33 -4.39 1.92
C SER A 3 -4.84 -3.23 2.80
N ARG A 4 -5.75 -2.48 3.44
CA ARG A 4 -5.39 -1.39 4.39
C ARG A 4 -4.59 -1.92 5.58
N LEU A 5 -4.97 -3.06 6.13
CA LEU A 5 -4.24 -3.66 7.25
C LEU A 5 -2.84 -4.16 6.85
N ILE A 6 -2.61 -4.52 5.58
CA ILE A 6 -1.26 -4.82 5.05
C ILE A 6 -0.40 -3.55 5.05
N HIS A 7 -0.94 -2.42 4.56
CA HIS A 7 -0.25 -1.13 4.59
C HIS A 7 0.05 -0.69 6.03
N ALA A 8 -0.92 -0.81 6.94
CA ALA A 8 -0.73 -0.49 8.35
C ALA A 8 0.36 -1.37 9.01
N ALA A 9 0.42 -2.66 8.67
CA ALA A 9 1.45 -3.58 9.14
C ALA A 9 2.86 -3.18 8.66
N ILE A 10 2.99 -2.77 7.40
CA ILE A 10 4.24 -2.23 6.85
C ILE A 10 4.65 -0.97 7.63
N ALA A 11 3.72 -0.04 7.82
CA ALA A 11 3.98 1.22 8.50
C ALA A 11 4.43 0.99 9.96
N GLN A 12 3.71 0.16 10.71
CA GLN A 12 4.02 -0.14 12.11
C GLN A 12 5.39 -0.80 12.26
N LYS A 13 5.77 -1.72 11.36
CA LYS A 13 7.09 -2.34 11.36
C LYS A 13 8.19 -1.31 11.11
N LEU A 14 8.02 -0.42 10.14
CA LEU A 14 9.00 0.64 9.85
C LEU A 14 9.13 1.64 11.00
N MET A 15 8.03 2.06 11.62
CA MET A 15 8.04 2.93 12.80
C MET A 15 8.70 2.28 14.01
N THR A 16 8.62 0.96 14.13
CA THR A 16 9.36 0.21 15.17
C THR A 16 10.87 0.21 14.92
N ILE A 17 11.29 0.15 13.66
CA ILE A 17 12.71 0.14 13.27
C ILE A 17 13.32 1.55 13.32
N HIS A 18 12.55 2.57 12.93
CA HIS A 18 13.01 3.94 12.76
C HIS A 18 12.24 4.89 13.68
N SER A 19 12.82 5.21 14.84
CA SER A 19 12.16 6.00 15.89
C SER A 19 11.86 7.46 15.53
N PHE A 20 12.36 7.96 14.39
CA PHE A 20 12.04 9.31 13.90
C PHE A 20 10.74 9.34 13.07
N LEU A 21 10.22 8.17 12.68
CA LEU A 21 8.92 8.07 12.01
C LEU A 21 7.81 8.24 13.05
N ASP A 22 6.83 9.07 12.72
CA ASP A 22 5.73 9.44 13.61
C ASP A 22 4.38 9.21 12.93
N ASP A 23 3.32 9.74 13.54
CA ASP A 23 1.95 9.58 13.06
C ASP A 23 1.74 10.15 11.66
N ALA A 24 2.52 11.17 11.28
CA ALA A 24 2.47 11.69 9.92
C ALA A 24 2.84 10.60 8.91
N PHE A 25 3.86 9.79 9.21
CA PHE A 25 4.27 8.66 8.36
C PHE A 25 3.17 7.60 8.23
N PHE A 26 2.54 7.20 9.34
CA PHE A 26 1.43 6.24 9.30
C PHE A 26 0.27 6.76 8.44
N LEU A 27 -0.16 8.00 8.68
CA LEU A 27 -1.27 8.61 7.94
C LEU A 27 -0.94 8.82 6.46
N GLY A 28 0.30 9.21 6.17
CA GLY A 28 0.78 9.34 4.80
C GLY A 28 0.82 8.01 4.06
N ASN A 29 1.13 6.92 4.76
CA ASN A 29 1.09 5.56 4.23
C ASN A 29 -0.33 5.09 3.91
N GLU A 30 -1.34 5.49 4.66
CA GLU A 30 -2.73 5.14 4.31
C GLU A 30 -3.34 6.11 3.28
N ALA A 31 -2.84 7.35 3.21
CA ALA A 31 -3.43 8.44 2.44
C ALA A 31 -3.73 8.18 0.95
N PRO A 32 -2.97 7.37 0.18
CA PRO A 32 -3.28 7.15 -1.24
C PRO A 32 -4.64 6.50 -1.47
N ASP A 33 -5.12 5.72 -0.50
CA ASP A 33 -6.42 5.06 -0.50
C ASP A 33 -7.53 5.92 0.14
N ALA A 34 -7.22 7.14 0.62
CA ALA A 34 -8.26 8.07 1.04
C ALA A 34 -9.17 8.40 -0.15
N ASP A 35 -10.46 8.21 0.06
CA ASP A 35 -11.43 8.04 -1.00
C ASP A 35 -11.47 9.24 -1.97
N LYS A 36 -11.80 8.92 -3.22
CA LYS A 36 -11.78 9.83 -4.38
C LYS A 36 -12.59 11.09 -4.10
N THR A 37 -11.97 12.26 -4.18
CA THR A 37 -12.74 13.46 -4.49
C THR A 37 -13.28 13.33 -5.92
N PRO A 38 -14.36 14.05 -6.30
CA PRO A 38 -14.81 14.09 -7.69
C PRO A 38 -13.70 14.43 -8.70
N ASP A 39 -12.64 15.09 -8.24
CA ASP A 39 -11.52 15.59 -9.04
C ASP A 39 -10.28 14.68 -9.04
N LEU A 40 -10.25 13.60 -8.24
CA LEU A 40 -9.10 12.69 -8.13
C LEU A 40 -9.52 11.23 -8.32
N THR A 41 -8.91 10.56 -9.29
CA THR A 41 -9.10 9.12 -9.49
C THR A 41 -8.07 8.31 -8.71
N LYS A 42 -8.33 6.99 -8.54
CA LYS A 42 -7.33 6.06 -7.98
C LYS A 42 -6.06 6.04 -8.83
N GLY A 43 -6.18 6.25 -10.15
CA GLY A 43 -5.02 6.36 -11.04
C GLY A 43 -4.13 7.55 -10.71
N ASP A 44 -4.73 8.68 -10.32
CA ASP A 44 -3.99 9.89 -9.98
C ASP A 44 -3.26 9.76 -8.64
N THR A 45 -3.93 9.22 -7.61
CA THR A 45 -3.31 9.06 -6.29
C THR A 45 -2.25 7.95 -6.28
N HIS A 46 -2.42 6.92 -7.09
CA HIS A 46 -1.47 5.80 -7.14
C HIS A 46 -0.44 5.91 -8.28
N PHE A 47 -0.43 7.00 -9.04
CA PHE A 47 0.49 7.19 -10.18
C PHE A 47 0.44 6.01 -11.17
N LEU A 48 -0.77 5.51 -11.46
CA LEU A 48 -0.96 4.32 -12.29
C LEU A 48 -0.72 4.65 -13.77
N VAL A 49 0.20 3.91 -14.39
CA VAL A 49 0.49 3.99 -15.82
C VAL A 49 0.37 2.61 -16.48
N PRO A 50 0.12 2.54 -17.81
CA PRO A 50 0.11 1.27 -18.53
C PRO A 50 1.42 0.49 -18.36
N SER A 51 1.34 -0.83 -18.38
CA SER A 51 2.49 -1.73 -18.32
C SER A 51 2.34 -2.91 -19.28
N ASN A 52 3.46 -3.51 -19.67
CA ASN A 52 3.51 -4.70 -20.52
C ASN A 52 3.18 -6.01 -19.77
N ARG A 53 2.99 -5.94 -18.43
CA ARG A 53 2.67 -7.10 -17.56
C ARG A 53 1.22 -7.57 -17.64
N GLY A 54 0.40 -6.96 -18.49
CA GLY A 54 -1.05 -7.21 -18.54
C GLY A 54 -1.83 -6.58 -17.38
N THR A 55 -1.16 -5.77 -16.56
CA THR A 55 -1.71 -4.96 -15.46
C THR A 55 -1.21 -3.51 -15.60
N GLN A 56 -1.68 -2.59 -14.77
CA GLN A 56 -1.03 -1.28 -14.61
C GLN A 56 0.24 -1.44 -13.75
N ARG A 57 1.12 -0.43 -13.77
CA ARG A 57 2.24 -0.25 -12.83
C ARG A 57 2.14 1.12 -12.17
N ILE A 58 2.83 1.31 -11.07
CA ILE A 58 2.98 2.59 -10.38
C ILE A 58 4.25 3.30 -10.85
N ASP A 59 4.15 4.57 -11.22
CA ASP A 59 5.30 5.38 -11.61
C ASP A 59 5.95 6.08 -10.40
N LEU A 60 6.78 5.33 -9.69
CA LEU A 60 7.53 5.83 -8.53
C LEU A 60 8.44 7.04 -8.88
N ARG A 61 8.97 7.10 -10.11
CA ARG A 61 9.80 8.23 -10.54
C ARG A 61 8.98 9.48 -10.72
N GLN A 62 7.78 9.37 -11.28
CA GLN A 62 6.86 10.49 -11.42
C GLN A 62 6.51 11.07 -10.05
N PHE A 63 6.22 10.22 -9.06
CA PHE A 63 5.96 10.68 -7.68
C PHE A 63 7.15 11.46 -7.11
N LEU A 64 8.38 10.92 -7.20
CA LEU A 64 9.57 11.60 -6.70
C LEU A 64 9.87 12.90 -7.45
N THR A 65 9.57 12.97 -8.74
CA THR A 65 9.73 14.19 -9.55
C THR A 65 8.73 15.27 -9.14
N GLN A 66 7.48 14.87 -8.88
CA GLN A 66 6.42 15.78 -8.45
C GLN A 66 6.60 16.24 -6.99
N TYR A 67 7.15 15.38 -6.15
CA TYR A 67 7.40 15.64 -4.73
C TYR A 67 8.86 15.38 -4.36
N PRO A 68 9.80 16.27 -4.75
CA PRO A 68 11.24 16.06 -4.57
C PRO A 68 11.67 16.01 -3.11
N SER A 69 10.92 16.65 -2.20
CA SER A 69 11.15 16.60 -0.75
C SER A 69 10.42 15.44 -0.05
N SER A 70 9.85 14.50 -0.82
CA SER A 70 9.01 13.43 -0.26
C SER A 70 9.76 12.53 0.72
N LEU A 71 11.04 12.28 0.49
CA LEU A 71 11.84 11.36 1.31
C LEU A 71 12.31 11.95 2.65
N THR A 72 12.17 13.26 2.85
CA THR A 72 12.58 13.96 4.09
C THR A 72 11.39 14.41 4.94
N ASN A 73 10.17 14.26 4.44
CA ASN A 73 8.93 14.54 5.17
C ASN A 73 8.24 13.22 5.52
N ASN A 74 7.96 12.98 6.80
CA ASN A 74 7.39 11.71 7.27
C ASN A 74 6.09 11.33 6.55
N PHE A 75 5.16 12.27 6.35
CA PHE A 75 3.91 12.00 5.62
C PHE A 75 4.17 11.56 4.18
N MET A 76 5.01 12.29 3.46
CA MET A 76 5.31 11.96 2.06
C MET A 76 6.15 10.69 1.93
N LEU A 77 7.00 10.38 2.91
CA LEU A 77 7.73 9.12 2.98
C LEU A 77 6.79 7.93 3.23
N GLY A 78 5.74 8.14 4.04
CA GLY A 78 4.64 7.21 4.19
C GLY A 78 3.93 6.96 2.86
N TYR A 79 3.56 8.03 2.17
CA TYR A 79 2.90 7.95 0.86
C TYR A 79 3.75 7.17 -0.15
N TYR A 80 5.05 7.46 -0.22
CA TYR A 80 5.98 6.71 -1.08
C TYR A 80 6.05 5.23 -0.69
N THR A 81 6.04 4.92 0.61
CA THR A 81 6.04 3.53 1.11
C THR A 81 4.82 2.75 0.62
N HIS A 82 3.64 3.37 0.64
CA HIS A 82 2.43 2.79 0.06
C HIS A 82 2.60 2.46 -1.41
N LEU A 83 3.08 3.43 -2.21
CA LEU A 83 3.29 3.24 -3.64
C LEU A 83 4.30 2.11 -3.95
N VAL A 84 5.35 1.99 -3.15
CA VAL A 84 6.31 0.88 -3.25
C VAL A 84 5.65 -0.46 -2.93
N ALA A 85 4.83 -0.51 -1.88
CA ALA A 85 4.07 -1.70 -1.52
C ALA A 85 3.13 -2.12 -2.65
N ASP A 86 2.32 -1.20 -3.17
CA ASP A 86 1.39 -1.51 -4.25
C ASP A 86 2.08 -1.91 -5.55
N GLU A 87 3.20 -1.28 -5.93
CA GLU A 87 3.95 -1.70 -7.11
C GLU A 87 4.39 -3.15 -6.96
N LEU A 88 5.06 -3.49 -5.85
CA LEU A 88 5.53 -4.85 -5.58
C LEU A 88 4.37 -5.85 -5.51
N TRP A 89 3.23 -5.46 -4.93
CA TRP A 89 2.04 -6.29 -4.90
C TRP A 89 1.50 -6.56 -6.31
N LEU A 90 1.45 -5.53 -7.17
CA LEU A 90 1.07 -5.66 -8.57
C LEU A 90 2.02 -6.59 -9.33
N GLN A 91 3.35 -6.48 -9.09
CA GLN A 91 4.33 -7.33 -9.76
C GLN A 91 4.23 -8.78 -9.32
N ASP A 92 4.22 -9.04 -8.01
CA ASP A 92 4.51 -10.37 -7.46
C ASP A 92 3.25 -11.19 -7.16
N ILE A 93 2.16 -10.54 -6.71
CA ILE A 93 0.98 -11.23 -6.17
C ILE A 93 -0.20 -11.08 -7.12
N PHE A 94 -0.58 -9.85 -7.47
CA PHE A 94 -1.76 -9.61 -8.30
C PHE A 94 -1.60 -10.21 -9.70
N SER A 95 -0.45 -10.04 -10.34
CA SER A 95 -0.20 -10.59 -11.68
C SER A 95 -0.23 -12.12 -11.70
N HIS A 96 0.16 -12.77 -10.60
CA HIS A 96 0.17 -14.22 -10.44
C HIS A 96 -1.24 -14.78 -10.29
N HIS A 97 -2.03 -14.18 -9.40
CA HIS A 97 -3.37 -14.65 -9.06
C HIS A 97 -4.44 -14.19 -10.05
N ILE A 98 -4.25 -13.04 -10.70
CA ILE A 98 -5.20 -12.43 -11.63
C ILE A 98 -4.53 -12.23 -13.01
N PRO A 99 -4.21 -13.33 -13.73
CA PRO A 99 -3.57 -13.24 -15.03
C PRO A 99 -4.51 -12.67 -16.10
N ALA A 100 -3.93 -12.21 -17.20
CA ALA A 100 -4.70 -11.88 -18.40
C ALA A 100 -5.43 -13.14 -18.91
N GLY A 101 -6.68 -12.99 -19.35
CA GLY A 101 -7.49 -14.12 -19.78
C GLY A 101 -8.95 -13.74 -20.07
N PRO A 102 -9.82 -14.73 -20.30
CA PRO A 102 -11.23 -14.50 -20.58
C PRO A 102 -11.90 -13.70 -19.44
N VAL A 103 -12.70 -12.69 -19.81
CA VAL A 103 -13.34 -11.75 -18.86
C VAL A 103 -14.11 -12.48 -17.76
N GLY A 104 -14.88 -13.52 -18.11
CA GLY A 104 -15.67 -14.28 -17.14
C GLY A 104 -14.83 -14.99 -16.07
N VAL A 105 -13.71 -15.61 -16.48
CA VAL A 105 -12.79 -16.28 -15.54
C VAL A 105 -12.09 -15.26 -14.66
N ARG A 106 -11.62 -14.16 -15.25
CA ARG A 106 -10.96 -13.08 -14.52
C ARG A 106 -11.88 -12.45 -13.46
N GLN A 107 -13.17 -12.27 -13.76
CA GLN A 107 -14.14 -11.74 -12.81
C GLN A 107 -14.38 -12.67 -11.61
N GLN A 108 -14.39 -13.99 -11.84
CA GLN A 108 -14.50 -14.98 -10.77
C GLN A 108 -13.27 -14.95 -9.87
N LEU A 109 -12.06 -14.91 -10.46
CA LEU A 109 -10.81 -14.80 -9.69
C LEU A 109 -10.74 -13.52 -8.87
N LEU A 110 -11.13 -12.37 -9.44
CA LEU A 110 -11.20 -11.10 -8.71
C LEU A 110 -12.17 -11.18 -7.52
N THR A 111 -13.29 -11.90 -7.67
CA THR A 111 -14.25 -12.06 -6.58
C THR A 111 -13.63 -12.82 -5.41
N LEU A 112 -12.96 -13.95 -5.68
CA LEU A 112 -12.26 -14.75 -4.65
C LEU A 112 -11.13 -13.94 -4.02
N TYR A 113 -10.34 -13.27 -4.85
CA TYR A 113 -9.24 -12.40 -4.44
C TYR A 113 -9.68 -11.31 -3.44
N TYR A 114 -10.75 -10.59 -3.75
CA TYR A 114 -11.25 -9.54 -2.85
C TYR A 114 -11.91 -10.10 -1.57
N GLN A 115 -12.50 -11.30 -1.64
CA GLN A 115 -13.02 -11.97 -0.45
C GLN A 115 -11.90 -12.33 0.53
N ASP A 116 -10.73 -12.74 0.04
CA ASP A 116 -9.60 -13.13 0.89
C ASP A 116 -9.06 -11.99 1.74
N PHE A 117 -9.18 -10.73 1.31
CA PHE A 117 -8.79 -9.60 2.15
C PHE A 117 -9.57 -9.52 3.47
N GLN A 118 -10.86 -9.88 3.50
CA GLN A 118 -11.61 -9.89 4.77
C GLN A 118 -11.12 -11.01 5.71
N GLN A 119 -10.78 -12.16 5.13
CA GLN A 119 -10.28 -13.33 5.87
C GLN A 119 -8.87 -13.08 6.42
N LEU A 120 -8.07 -12.23 5.74
CA LEU A 120 -6.75 -11.81 6.19
C LEU A 120 -6.79 -10.87 7.40
N ASN A 121 -7.90 -10.16 7.68
CA ASN A 121 -7.96 -9.16 8.76
C ASN A 121 -7.49 -9.74 10.11
N ARG A 122 -8.05 -10.88 10.52
CA ARG A 122 -7.68 -11.52 11.79
C ARG A 122 -6.21 -11.93 11.84
N PHE A 123 -5.69 -12.43 10.72
CA PHE A 123 -4.29 -12.82 10.63
C PHE A 123 -3.39 -11.58 10.83
N LEU A 124 -3.64 -10.51 10.07
CA LEU A 124 -2.86 -9.28 10.10
C LEU A 124 -2.88 -8.61 11.46
N ILE A 125 -4.07 -8.48 12.07
CA ILE A 125 -4.24 -7.85 13.40
C ILE A 125 -3.39 -8.59 14.45
N ASN A 126 -3.47 -9.92 14.50
CA ASN A 126 -2.78 -10.71 15.51
C ASN A 126 -1.27 -10.79 15.24
N GLN A 127 -0.87 -11.03 14.00
CA GLN A 127 0.53 -11.23 13.63
C GLN A 127 1.36 -9.94 13.76
N TYR A 128 0.75 -8.80 13.44
CA TYR A 128 1.43 -7.50 13.45
C TYR A 128 1.11 -6.64 14.66
N ALA A 129 0.24 -7.12 15.56
CA ALA A 129 -0.24 -6.39 16.74
C ALA A 129 -0.80 -5.00 16.37
N LEU A 130 -1.63 -4.98 15.31
CA LEU A 130 -2.30 -3.77 14.87
C LEU A 130 -3.33 -3.34 15.92
N VAL A 131 -3.56 -2.03 16.02
CA VAL A 131 -4.58 -1.44 16.89
C VAL A 131 -5.38 -0.37 16.13
N PRO A 132 -6.63 -0.09 16.53
CA PRO A 132 -7.37 1.05 16.01
C PRO A 132 -6.59 2.37 16.18
N TYR A 133 -6.79 3.28 15.24
CA TYR A 133 -6.19 4.60 15.24
C TYR A 133 -7.21 5.63 15.77
N GLU A 134 -6.99 6.11 16.99
CA GLU A 134 -7.94 7.00 17.70
C GLU A 134 -7.40 8.43 17.94
N ARG A 135 -6.22 8.74 17.39
CA ARG A 135 -5.55 10.04 17.61
C ARG A 135 -6.12 11.12 16.70
N ASP A 136 -6.09 12.38 17.14
CA ASP A 136 -6.44 13.51 16.28
C ASP A 136 -5.38 13.69 15.18
N ILE A 137 -5.82 13.56 13.93
CA ILE A 137 -4.96 13.63 12.76
C ILE A 137 -4.72 15.06 12.26
N THR A 138 -5.53 16.03 12.71
CA THR A 138 -5.47 17.43 12.26
C THR A 138 -4.07 18.06 12.33
N PRO A 139 -3.26 17.84 13.39
CA PRO A 139 -1.97 18.52 13.53
C PRO A 139 -0.86 18.04 12.59
N VAL A 140 -1.01 16.85 11.99
CA VAL A 140 0.08 16.15 11.29
C VAL A 140 -0.15 15.98 9.79
N VAL A 141 -1.35 16.33 9.31
CA VAL A 141 -1.76 16.17 7.91
C VAL A 141 -1.44 17.45 7.12
N PRO A 142 -0.75 17.37 5.96
CA PRO A 142 -0.52 18.52 5.10
C PRO A 142 -1.83 19.18 4.67
N THR A 143 -1.87 20.52 4.59
CA THR A 143 -3.08 21.28 4.21
C THR A 143 -3.58 20.98 2.80
N THR A 144 -2.76 20.35 1.96
CA THR A 144 -3.10 19.92 0.60
C THR A 144 -3.87 18.60 0.57
N VAL A 145 -3.93 17.88 1.69
CA VAL A 145 -4.66 16.62 1.82
C VAL A 145 -6.09 16.91 2.25
N ASN A 146 -7.06 16.22 1.65
CA ASN A 146 -8.45 16.29 2.09
C ASN A 146 -8.59 15.60 3.46
N LEU A 147 -8.64 16.41 4.52
CA LEU A 147 -8.70 15.95 5.91
C LEU A 147 -9.94 15.09 6.19
N ASP A 148 -11.09 15.43 5.60
CA ASP A 148 -12.33 14.67 5.84
C ASP A 148 -12.31 13.31 5.15
N ALA A 149 -11.74 13.23 3.94
CA ALA A 149 -11.52 11.95 3.26
C ALA A 149 -10.57 11.05 4.06
N LEU A 150 -9.50 11.62 4.63
CA LEU A 150 -8.58 10.86 5.47
C LEU A 150 -9.21 10.42 6.80
N ARG A 151 -10.06 11.25 7.43
CA ARG A 151 -10.84 10.84 8.62
C ARG A 151 -11.77 9.70 8.31
N GLN A 152 -12.44 9.75 7.15
CA GLN A 152 -13.30 8.67 6.68
C GLN A 152 -12.49 7.38 6.48
N LEU A 153 -11.34 7.46 5.82
CA LEU A 153 -10.43 6.32 5.67
C LEU A 153 -10.04 5.72 7.03
N MET A 154 -9.70 6.55 8.01
CA MET A 154 -9.32 6.05 9.33
C MET A 154 -10.49 5.43 10.09
N SER A 155 -11.71 5.93 9.90
CA SER A 155 -12.93 5.29 10.40
C SER A 155 -13.10 3.89 9.81
N GLU A 156 -12.87 3.74 8.50
CA GLU A 156 -12.95 2.44 7.84
C GLU A 156 -11.82 1.49 8.22
N TYR A 157 -10.60 2.01 8.43
CA TYR A 157 -9.48 1.23 8.99
C TYR A 157 -9.87 0.66 10.36
N ASN A 158 -10.45 1.49 11.24
CA ASN A 158 -10.92 1.02 12.54
C ASN A 158 -12.05 -0.01 12.40
N HIS A 159 -12.96 0.16 11.44
CA HIS A 159 -14.03 -0.81 11.19
C HIS A 159 -13.51 -2.18 10.73
N ASP A 160 -12.33 -2.26 10.08
CA ASP A 160 -11.77 -3.55 9.67
C ASP A 160 -11.46 -4.49 10.84
N PHE A 161 -11.26 -3.95 12.04
CA PHE A 161 -11.03 -4.75 13.26
C PHE A 161 -12.27 -5.56 13.66
N ASP A 162 -13.46 -5.10 13.28
CA ASP A 162 -14.73 -5.78 13.53
C ASP A 162 -15.08 -6.79 12.43
N LEU A 163 -14.47 -6.64 11.24
CA LEU A 163 -14.70 -7.48 10.07
C LEU A 163 -13.82 -8.72 10.10
N ILE A 164 -14.06 -9.62 11.05
CA ILE A 164 -13.37 -10.90 11.15
C ILE A 164 -14.15 -12.00 10.44
N ASP A 165 -13.54 -12.54 9.40
CA ASP A 165 -14.02 -13.72 8.70
C ASP A 165 -13.11 -14.92 8.99
N ALA A 166 -13.70 -16.01 9.48
CA ALA A 166 -12.98 -17.23 9.84
C ALA A 166 -12.90 -18.26 8.68
N ARG A 167 -13.46 -17.93 7.51
CA ARG A 167 -13.34 -18.79 6.32
C ARG A 167 -11.87 -18.91 5.89
N PRO A 168 -11.46 -20.07 5.37
CA PRO A 168 -10.11 -20.27 4.87
C PRO A 168 -9.91 -19.49 3.56
N LEU A 169 -8.73 -18.90 3.40
CA LEU A 169 -8.32 -18.22 2.17
C LEU A 169 -8.48 -19.16 0.97
N GLN A 170 -9.00 -18.62 -0.14
CA GLN A 170 -9.30 -19.39 -1.33
C GLN A 170 -8.25 -19.23 -2.44
N LEU A 171 -7.59 -18.08 -2.48
CA LEU A 171 -6.65 -17.69 -3.53
C LEU A 171 -5.31 -17.25 -2.94
N LEU A 172 -5.32 -16.32 -1.98
CA LEU A 172 -4.14 -15.81 -1.31
C LEU A 172 -3.65 -16.79 -0.22
N GLN A 173 -2.37 -16.72 0.11
CA GLN A 173 -1.79 -17.41 1.25
C GLN A 173 -1.23 -16.42 2.27
N GLN A 174 -1.36 -16.73 3.57
CA GLN A 174 -0.80 -15.91 4.64
C GLN A 174 0.71 -15.66 4.45
N SER A 175 1.46 -16.68 4.00
CA SER A 175 2.88 -16.56 3.73
C SER A 175 3.21 -15.62 2.57
N GLU A 176 2.36 -15.51 1.54
CA GLU A 176 2.57 -14.55 0.45
C GLU A 176 2.45 -13.12 0.98
N VAL A 177 1.45 -12.88 1.83
CA VAL A 177 1.22 -11.57 2.48
C VAL A 177 2.37 -11.22 3.43
N ASP A 178 2.79 -12.15 4.28
CA ASP A 178 3.92 -11.92 5.19
C ASP A 178 5.23 -11.67 4.45
N ASN A 179 5.51 -12.44 3.39
CA ASN A 179 6.69 -12.24 2.55
C ASN A 179 6.65 -10.89 1.85
N HIS A 180 5.47 -10.45 1.40
CA HIS A 180 5.29 -9.13 0.81
C HIS A 180 5.61 -8.02 1.81
N ILE A 181 5.01 -8.05 3.00
CA ILE A 181 5.28 -7.07 4.07
C ILE A 181 6.78 -7.04 4.40
N ALA A 182 7.40 -8.21 4.60
CA ALA A 182 8.82 -8.31 4.89
C ALA A 182 9.71 -7.75 3.78
N LYS A 183 9.35 -8.00 2.51
CA LYS A 183 10.07 -7.46 1.33
C LYS A 183 10.00 -5.94 1.30
N VAL A 184 8.81 -5.36 1.46
CA VAL A 184 8.62 -3.90 1.48
C VAL A 184 9.41 -3.28 2.63
N VAL A 185 9.25 -3.80 3.86
CA VAL A 185 9.97 -3.30 5.05
C VAL A 185 11.47 -3.33 4.83
N LYS A 186 12.02 -4.44 4.32
CA LYS A 186 13.46 -4.56 4.03
C LYS A 186 13.92 -3.51 3.01
N MET A 187 13.17 -3.33 1.91
CA MET A 187 13.53 -2.39 0.86
C MET A 187 13.48 -0.95 1.35
N MET A 188 12.44 -0.60 2.10
CA MET A 188 12.27 0.73 2.68
C MET A 188 13.31 1.02 3.77
N THR A 189 13.62 0.07 4.65
CA THR A 189 14.71 0.22 5.63
C THR A 189 16.05 0.44 4.95
N ASN A 190 16.35 -0.27 3.86
CA ASN A 190 17.58 -0.04 3.10
C ASN A 190 17.61 1.35 2.48
N MET A 191 16.51 1.81 1.88
CA MET A 191 16.41 3.16 1.31
C MET A 191 16.57 4.24 2.38
N ILE A 192 15.87 4.11 3.51
CA ILE A 192 15.94 5.07 4.62
C ILE A 192 17.36 5.16 5.19
N ASN A 193 18.05 4.03 5.33
CA ASN A 193 19.40 3.99 5.92
C ASN A 193 20.50 4.46 4.95
N SER A 194 20.37 4.18 3.65
CA SER A 194 21.45 4.41 2.67
C SER A 194 21.19 5.59 1.73
N GLY A 195 19.94 6.07 1.63
CA GLY A 195 19.49 7.00 0.61
C GLY A 195 19.40 6.39 -0.80
N GLN A 196 19.70 5.09 -0.97
CA GLN A 196 19.59 4.41 -2.26
C GLN A 196 18.12 4.23 -2.64
N LEU A 197 17.71 4.89 -3.72
CA LEU A 197 16.32 4.92 -4.16
C LEU A 197 15.82 3.55 -4.61
N VAL A 198 14.57 3.23 -4.24
CA VAL A 198 13.98 1.90 -4.41
C VAL A 198 13.65 1.59 -5.87
N GLU A 199 13.31 2.60 -6.69
CA GLU A 199 13.00 2.39 -8.10
C GLU A 199 14.19 1.86 -8.91
N GLN A 200 15.43 2.04 -8.44
CA GLN A 200 16.62 1.45 -9.04
C GLN A 200 16.68 -0.07 -8.87
N LEU A 201 15.89 -0.61 -7.92
CA LEU A 201 15.83 -2.03 -7.56
C LEU A 201 14.54 -2.71 -8.03
N ILE A 202 13.44 -1.96 -8.19
CA ILE A 202 12.12 -2.46 -8.60
C ILE A 202 11.92 -2.42 -10.12
N MET A 203 12.52 -1.44 -10.80
CA MET A 203 12.43 -1.37 -12.24
C MET A 203 13.40 -2.39 -12.82
N PRO A 204 12.98 -3.29 -13.73
CA PRO A 204 13.92 -3.87 -14.67
C PRO A 204 14.71 -2.70 -15.26
N GLN A 205 16.02 -2.85 -15.46
CA GLN A 205 16.67 -1.94 -16.37
C GLN A 205 15.87 -2.02 -17.67
N ASP A 206 15.17 -0.94 -18.01
CA ASP A 206 14.65 -0.71 -19.35
C ASP A 206 15.90 -0.74 -20.25
N LYS A 207 16.32 -1.94 -20.61
CA LYS A 207 17.09 -2.16 -21.82
C LYS A 207 16.11 -1.76 -22.91
N GLY A 208 16.32 -0.53 -23.39
CA GLY A 208 15.39 0.14 -24.27
C GLY A 208 14.95 -0.77 -25.40
N ASP A 209 13.65 -0.98 -25.48
CA ASP A 209 12.99 -1.37 -26.71
C ASP A 209 12.42 -0.08 -27.32
N LEU A 210 13.30 0.61 -28.07
CA LEU A 210 12.93 1.35 -29.27
C LEU A 210 13.44 0.55 -30.47
#